data_AF-A0A445H0H1-F1
#
_entry.id   AF-A0A445H0H1-F1
#
_cell.length_a   1.000
_cell.length_b   1.000
_cell.length_c   1.000
_cell.angle_alpha   90.00
_cell.angle_beta   90.00
_cell.angle_gamma   90.00
#
_symmetry.space_group_name_H-M   'P 1'
#
loop_
_entity.id
_entity.type
_entity.pdbx_description
1 polymer ?
#
loop_
_entity_poly.entity_id
_entity_poly.type
_entity_poly.pdbx_seq_one_letter_code
_entity_poly.pdbx_strand_id
1 'polypeptide(L)'
;MLGTLEALWEVFPLFTNTGWGENSNIKFLEKHMGASFEVRPQPFVTNVSVDDIHSGDFLAVSKIRGRWGAFETLEKWVSGAYAGHTAVCLRDSSGKLWVGESGHENEKGEDIIAVIPWEEWWDFELNKDDSNPHIALLPLHPDLRARFNETAAWEYALSMAGKPYGYHNMIFSWIDTLNGNYPPPLDANVVACVMTIWSQLQPEYAANMWNEALNKRLGTKGLDLPEVLVEVEKRGSSFDELLTIPEQDYWTYSDGKSTSCIAFILEMYKEAGLFDPISSSVQVTEFTIKDAYILNFFENNSSRLPKWCNDGDTVKLPYCQIKGKYRMELPGYNTMQPYPHMNEKCPSLPPKYSRAQNC
;
A
#
# COMPACT_ATOMS: atom_id res chain seq x y z
N MET A 1 4.77 1.23 -31.66
CA MET A 1 6.21 0.99 -31.38
C MET A 1 6.91 2.18 -30.76
N LEU A 2 6.81 3.41 -31.29
CA LEU A 2 7.44 4.59 -30.64
C LEU A 2 7.00 4.76 -29.18
N GLY A 3 5.69 4.77 -28.90
CA GLY A 3 5.19 4.91 -27.52
C GLY A 3 5.61 3.78 -26.57
N THR A 4 5.80 2.55 -27.07
CA THR A 4 6.28 1.41 -26.25
C THR A 4 7.76 1.55 -25.91
N LEU A 5 8.58 2.04 -26.85
CA LEU A 5 10.00 2.31 -26.61
C LEU A 5 10.19 3.52 -25.70
N GLU A 6 9.37 4.56 -25.84
CA GLU A 6 9.36 5.73 -24.96
C GLU A 6 8.94 5.34 -23.52
N ALA A 7 7.92 4.49 -23.36
CA ALA A 7 7.52 3.98 -22.05
C ALA A 7 8.63 3.16 -21.37
N LEU A 8 9.30 2.27 -22.13
CA LEU A 8 10.45 1.51 -21.61
C LEU A 8 11.62 2.42 -21.22
N TRP A 9 11.83 3.50 -21.98
CA TRP A 9 12.86 4.50 -21.68
C TRP A 9 12.56 5.32 -20.42
N GLU A 10 11.29 5.57 -20.09
CA GLU A 10 10.89 6.24 -18.84
C GLU A 10 10.93 5.28 -17.64
N VAL A 11 10.62 3.99 -17.83
CA VAL A 11 10.51 3.01 -16.74
C VAL A 11 11.87 2.39 -16.36
N PHE A 12 12.72 2.05 -17.31
CA PHE A 12 13.99 1.38 -17.02
C PHE A 12 14.90 2.16 -16.04
N PRO A 13 15.07 3.49 -16.17
CA PRO A 13 15.89 4.29 -15.25
C PRO A 13 15.44 4.23 -13.79
N LEU A 14 14.14 4.01 -13.54
CA LEU A 14 13.53 4.02 -12.20
C LEU A 14 14.21 3.01 -11.27
N PHE A 15 14.57 1.84 -11.80
CA PHE A 15 15.13 0.71 -11.05
C PHE A 15 16.60 0.89 -10.64
N THR A 16 17.26 1.94 -11.11
CA THR A 16 18.69 2.14 -10.80
C THR A 16 18.88 2.73 -9.40
N ASN A 17 19.80 2.13 -8.61
CA ASN A 17 20.12 2.64 -7.28
C ASN A 17 21.20 3.73 -7.32
N THR A 18 20.89 4.83 -8.00
CA THR A 18 21.82 5.96 -8.22
C THR A 18 21.09 7.29 -8.10
N GLY A 19 21.82 8.41 -8.08
CA GLY A 19 21.20 9.74 -8.20
C GLY A 19 20.44 9.95 -9.52
N TRP A 20 20.78 9.19 -10.58
CA TRP A 20 20.00 9.20 -11.82
C TRP A 20 18.66 8.49 -11.65
N GLY A 21 18.64 7.36 -10.93
CA GLY A 21 17.40 6.66 -10.58
C GLY A 21 16.50 7.49 -9.68
N GLU A 22 17.05 8.12 -8.63
CA GLU A 22 16.31 9.06 -7.77
C GLU A 22 15.63 10.17 -8.59
N ASN A 23 16.41 10.85 -9.44
CA ASN A 23 15.87 11.91 -10.30
C ASN A 23 14.85 11.40 -11.33
N SER A 24 15.00 10.16 -11.81
CA SER A 24 14.05 9.55 -12.74
C SER A 24 12.71 9.26 -12.06
N ASN A 25 12.73 8.72 -10.84
CA ASN A 25 11.51 8.49 -10.04
C ASN A 25 10.79 9.81 -9.75
N ILE A 26 11.52 10.84 -9.30
CA ILE A 26 10.96 12.17 -9.05
C ILE A 26 10.28 12.73 -10.30
N LYS A 27 10.99 12.76 -11.43
CA LYS A 27 10.45 13.30 -12.69
C LYS A 27 9.23 12.52 -13.18
N PHE A 28 9.22 11.20 -12.99
CA PHE A 28 8.09 10.37 -13.37
C PHE A 28 6.84 10.76 -12.55
N LEU A 29 6.98 10.85 -11.23
CA LEU A 29 5.88 11.21 -10.33
C LEU A 29 5.41 12.66 -10.50
N GLU A 30 6.34 13.61 -10.71
CA GLU A 30 6.01 15.00 -11.06
C GLU A 30 5.22 15.07 -12.36
N LYS A 31 5.65 14.36 -13.41
CA LYS A 31 5.03 14.37 -14.73
C LYS A 31 3.64 13.74 -14.72
N HIS A 32 3.50 12.57 -14.10
CA HIS A 32 2.30 11.74 -14.22
C HIS A 32 1.29 11.95 -13.10
N MET A 33 1.73 12.42 -11.93
CA MET A 33 0.87 12.62 -10.76
C MET A 33 0.79 14.09 -10.33
N GLY A 34 1.71 14.94 -10.78
CA GLY A 34 1.82 16.31 -10.26
C GLY A 34 2.28 16.37 -8.81
N ALA A 35 2.95 15.32 -8.32
CA ALA A 35 3.58 15.31 -7.01
C ALA A 35 4.70 16.35 -6.92
N SER A 36 4.97 16.87 -5.72
CA SER A 36 6.10 17.75 -5.44
C SER A 36 7.15 17.03 -4.60
N PHE A 37 8.42 17.38 -4.83
CA PHE A 37 9.55 16.84 -4.09
C PHE A 37 10.34 18.01 -3.50
N GLU A 38 9.68 18.79 -2.66
CA GLU A 38 10.33 19.89 -1.95
C GLU A 38 11.32 19.36 -0.93
N VAL A 39 12.57 19.83 -0.99
CA VAL A 39 13.62 19.41 -0.05
C VAL A 39 13.37 20.06 1.31
N ARG A 40 13.40 19.24 2.37
CA ARG A 40 13.24 19.70 3.76
C ARG A 40 14.53 20.33 4.28
N PRO A 41 14.50 21.12 5.37
CA PRO A 41 15.71 21.51 6.08
C PRO A 41 16.42 20.29 6.68
N GLN A 42 17.75 20.34 6.80
CA GLN A 42 18.49 19.33 7.56
C GLN A 42 18.35 19.56 9.08
N PRO A 43 18.41 18.50 9.90
CA PRO A 43 18.60 17.09 9.53
C PRO A 43 17.35 16.44 8.93
N PHE A 44 17.53 15.50 8.00
CA PHE A 44 16.43 14.74 7.37
C PHE A 44 15.85 13.62 8.25
N VAL A 45 16.20 13.62 9.53
CA VAL A 45 15.75 12.66 10.53
C VAL A 45 15.31 13.45 11.75
N THR A 46 14.11 13.16 12.25
CA THR A 46 13.57 13.78 13.46
C THR A 46 14.03 12.99 14.68
N ASN A 47 14.36 13.67 15.78
CA ASN A 47 14.65 13.00 17.05
C ASN A 47 13.33 12.60 17.72
N VAL A 48 12.88 11.38 17.43
CA VAL A 48 11.60 10.84 17.88
C VAL A 48 11.72 10.33 19.32
N SER A 49 10.77 10.73 20.17
CA SER A 49 10.58 10.10 21.48
C SER A 49 9.66 8.89 21.32
N VAL A 50 10.20 7.68 21.49
CA VAL A 50 9.44 6.43 21.31
C VAL A 50 8.22 6.38 22.21
N ASP A 51 8.26 6.97 23.41
CA ASP A 51 7.14 7.05 24.36
C ASP A 51 5.89 7.75 23.82
N ASP A 52 6.05 8.63 22.82
CA ASP A 52 4.92 9.34 22.21
C ASP A 52 4.22 8.54 21.09
N ILE A 53 4.76 7.36 20.72
CA ILE A 53 4.19 6.47 19.72
C ILE A 53 3.29 5.43 20.40
N HIS A 54 2.12 5.14 19.84
CA HIS A 54 1.12 4.27 20.45
C HIS A 54 0.73 3.10 19.55
N SER A 55 0.12 2.07 20.15
CA SER A 55 -0.51 0.97 19.41
C SER A 55 -1.53 1.53 18.42
N GLY A 56 -1.45 1.04 17.18
CA GLY A 56 -2.29 1.47 16.07
C GLY A 56 -1.82 2.74 15.37
N ASP A 57 -0.76 3.43 15.82
CA ASP A 57 -0.21 4.55 15.03
C ASP A 57 0.36 4.01 13.71
N PHE A 58 0.08 4.72 12.62
CA PHE A 58 0.36 4.26 11.26
C PHE A 58 1.65 4.87 10.72
N LEU A 59 2.43 4.09 9.99
CA LEU A 59 3.64 4.52 9.30
C LEU A 59 3.41 4.48 7.80
N ALA A 60 3.40 5.64 7.16
CA ALA A 60 3.44 5.77 5.71
C ALA A 60 4.91 5.84 5.27
N VAL A 61 5.31 4.96 4.36
CA VAL A 61 6.69 4.84 3.85
C VAL A 61 6.70 5.11 2.35
N SER A 62 7.69 5.86 1.88
CA SER A 62 7.85 6.22 0.48
C SER A 62 9.32 6.17 0.08
N LYS A 63 9.66 5.21 -0.77
CA LYS A 63 10.98 5.00 -1.38
C LYS A 63 10.98 5.58 -2.79
N ILE A 64 12.14 6.07 -3.22
CA ILE A 64 12.28 6.76 -4.52
C ILE A 64 13.58 6.38 -5.25
N ARG A 65 14.28 5.33 -4.79
CA ARG A 65 15.53 4.88 -5.39
C ARG A 65 15.65 3.35 -5.40
N GLY A 66 16.34 2.82 -6.40
CA GLY A 66 16.60 1.38 -6.52
C GLY A 66 15.36 0.56 -6.87
N ARG A 67 15.45 -0.76 -6.69
CA ARG A 67 14.39 -1.71 -7.04
C ARG A 67 13.06 -1.35 -6.37
N TRP A 68 13.07 -1.17 -5.06
CA TRP A 68 11.85 -0.88 -4.29
C TRP A 68 11.28 0.51 -4.60
N GLY A 69 12.12 1.54 -4.74
CA GLY A 69 11.66 2.86 -5.16
C GLY A 69 10.98 2.86 -6.54
N ALA A 70 11.44 2.04 -7.48
CA ALA A 70 10.80 1.91 -8.78
C ALA A 70 9.43 1.23 -8.71
N PHE A 71 9.32 0.13 -7.97
CA PHE A 71 8.04 -0.56 -7.76
C PHE A 71 7.03 0.38 -7.10
N GLU A 72 7.43 1.06 -6.03
CA GLU A 72 6.58 2.03 -5.37
C GLU A 72 6.19 3.20 -6.27
N THR A 73 7.09 3.69 -7.14
CA THR A 73 6.76 4.76 -8.10
C THR A 73 5.66 4.34 -9.06
N LEU A 74 5.70 3.09 -9.55
CA LEU A 74 4.66 2.57 -10.43
C LEU A 74 3.35 2.33 -9.68
N GLU A 75 3.43 1.81 -8.45
CA GLU A 75 2.27 1.63 -7.57
C GLU A 75 1.57 2.96 -7.25
N LYS A 76 2.34 3.98 -6.85
CA LYS A 76 1.86 5.35 -6.61
C LYS A 76 1.12 5.88 -7.84
N TRP A 77 1.67 5.65 -9.03
CA TRP A 77 1.06 6.11 -10.27
C TRP A 77 -0.29 5.47 -10.58
N VAL A 78 -0.44 4.14 -10.39
CA VAL A 78 -1.70 3.44 -10.71
C VAL A 78 -2.77 3.60 -9.62
N SER A 79 -2.37 3.72 -8.36
CA SER A 79 -3.28 3.87 -7.21
C SER A 79 -3.62 5.32 -6.87
N GLY A 80 -2.75 6.26 -7.25
CA GLY A 80 -2.79 7.64 -6.77
C GLY A 80 -2.31 7.83 -5.33
N ALA A 81 -1.72 6.79 -4.72
CA ALA A 81 -1.06 6.91 -3.43
C ALA A 81 0.24 7.71 -3.55
N TYR A 82 0.61 8.44 -2.50
CA TYR A 82 1.88 9.18 -2.44
C TYR A 82 2.90 8.52 -1.48
N ALA A 83 2.47 7.46 -0.81
CA ALA A 83 3.31 6.48 -0.13
C ALA A 83 3.22 5.14 -0.89
N GLY A 84 4.26 4.32 -0.81
CA GLY A 84 4.35 3.03 -1.52
C GLY A 84 4.54 1.83 -0.58
N HIS A 85 4.67 2.05 0.72
CA HIS A 85 4.64 0.99 1.71
C HIS A 85 4.04 1.48 3.01
N THR A 86 3.56 0.56 3.84
CA THR A 86 2.89 0.90 5.11
C THR A 86 3.27 -0.08 6.21
N ALA A 87 3.34 0.43 7.43
CA ALA A 87 3.55 -0.36 8.63
C ALA A 87 2.70 0.20 9.78
N VAL A 88 2.56 -0.56 10.87
CA VAL A 88 1.80 -0.16 12.06
C VAL A 88 2.59 -0.39 13.34
N CYS A 89 2.48 0.56 14.26
CA CYS A 89 3.11 0.50 15.57
C CYS A 89 2.24 -0.29 16.56
N LEU A 90 2.86 -1.15 17.37
CA LEU A 90 2.21 -1.92 18.43
C LEU A 90 3.05 -1.88 19.71
N ARG A 91 2.43 -1.62 20.86
CA ARG A 91 3.09 -1.77 22.17
C ARG A 91 2.72 -3.09 22.80
N ASP A 92 3.72 -3.83 23.25
CA ASP A 92 3.45 -5.04 24.03
C ASP A 92 3.07 -4.70 25.49
N SER A 93 2.70 -5.74 26.25
CA SER A 93 2.34 -5.62 27.67
C SER A 93 3.44 -5.03 28.58
N SER A 94 4.70 -5.05 28.14
CA SER A 94 5.83 -4.43 28.85
C SER A 94 6.06 -2.96 28.45
N GLY A 95 5.29 -2.46 27.49
CA GLY A 95 5.42 -1.12 26.92
C GLY A 95 6.46 -1.02 25.82
N LYS A 96 7.09 -2.11 25.38
CA LYS A 96 8.07 -2.08 24.28
C LYS A 96 7.36 -1.88 22.95
N LEU A 97 7.95 -1.05 22.07
CA LEU A 97 7.40 -0.75 20.76
C LEU A 97 7.87 -1.76 19.70
N TRP A 98 6.92 -2.19 18.88
CA TRP A 98 7.07 -3.10 17.76
C TRP A 98 6.48 -2.48 16.50
N VAL A 99 6.96 -2.90 15.35
CA VAL A 99 6.45 -2.53 14.02
C VAL A 99 5.96 -3.79 13.34
N GLY A 100 4.68 -3.80 12.97
CA GLY A 100 4.09 -4.82 12.11
C GLY A 100 4.02 -4.34 10.67
N GLU A 101 4.50 -5.13 9.72
CA GLU A 101 4.41 -4.84 8.29
C GLU A 101 4.23 -6.12 7.47
N SER A 102 3.61 -5.99 6.30
CA SER A 102 3.60 -7.05 5.28
C SER A 102 4.47 -6.62 4.11
N GLY A 103 5.44 -7.44 3.72
CA GLY A 103 6.41 -7.12 2.67
C GLY A 103 7.85 -7.04 3.18
N HIS A 104 8.12 -7.65 4.34
CA HIS A 104 9.45 -7.75 4.91
C HIS A 104 10.20 -8.92 4.26
N GLU A 105 11.37 -8.65 3.68
CA GLU A 105 12.20 -9.70 3.07
C GLU A 105 12.90 -10.52 4.16
N ASN A 106 12.64 -11.83 4.20
CA ASN A 106 13.29 -12.74 5.14
C ASN A 106 14.68 -13.19 4.65
N GLU A 107 15.41 -13.98 5.44
CA GLU A 107 16.76 -14.49 5.10
C GLU A 107 16.83 -15.32 3.80
N LYS A 108 15.68 -15.82 3.31
CA LYS A 108 15.58 -16.58 2.07
C LYS A 108 15.23 -15.71 0.85
N GLY A 109 15.03 -14.41 1.05
CA GLY A 109 14.58 -13.49 0.00
C GLY A 109 13.08 -13.55 -0.28
N GLU A 110 12.27 -14.08 0.65
CA GLU A 110 10.82 -14.14 0.52
C GLU A 110 10.17 -12.96 1.26
N ASP A 111 9.19 -12.31 0.64
CA ASP A 111 8.41 -11.25 1.28
C ASP A 111 7.34 -11.84 2.19
N ILE A 112 7.43 -11.52 3.49
CA ILE A 112 6.55 -12.05 4.53
C ILE A 112 5.91 -10.94 5.36
N ILE A 113 4.93 -11.33 6.18
CA ILE A 113 4.40 -10.52 7.27
C ILE A 113 5.31 -10.67 8.48
N ALA A 114 5.82 -9.56 8.99
CA ALA A 114 6.74 -9.52 10.12
C ALA A 114 6.24 -8.60 11.23
N VAL A 115 6.58 -8.95 12.47
CA VAL A 115 6.42 -8.10 13.65
C VAL A 115 7.78 -8.01 14.31
N ILE A 116 8.43 -6.85 14.18
CA ILE A 116 9.83 -6.67 14.58
C ILE A 116 9.98 -5.52 15.59
N PRO A 117 10.96 -5.59 16.51
CA PRO A 117 11.20 -4.51 17.46
C PRO A 117 11.44 -3.18 16.75
N TRP A 118 10.89 -2.09 17.28
CA TRP A 118 11.09 -0.74 16.72
C TRP A 118 12.58 -0.41 16.52
N GLU A 119 13.43 -0.75 17.48
CA GLU A 119 14.88 -0.48 17.39
C GLU A 119 15.53 -1.18 16.18
N GLU A 120 15.10 -2.39 15.85
CA GLU A 120 15.59 -3.16 14.72
C GLU A 120 15.08 -2.58 13.39
N TRP A 121 13.77 -2.33 13.30
CA TRP A 121 13.15 -1.70 12.13
C TRP A 121 13.75 -0.31 11.86
N TRP A 122 13.90 0.50 12.91
CA TRP A 122 14.44 1.84 12.80
C TRP A 122 15.95 1.86 12.48
N ASP A 123 16.75 0.93 13.02
CA ASP A 123 18.15 0.77 12.61
C ASP A 123 18.26 0.42 11.12
N PHE A 124 17.41 -0.48 10.63
CA PHE A 124 17.35 -0.81 9.21
C PHE A 124 17.04 0.42 8.37
N GLU A 125 15.95 1.12 8.67
CA GLU A 125 15.54 2.32 7.94
C GLU A 125 16.61 3.42 7.99
N LEU A 126 17.30 3.58 9.13
CA LEU A 126 18.36 4.58 9.29
C LEU A 126 19.64 4.25 8.53
N ASN A 127 20.10 3.00 8.60
CA ASN A 127 21.48 2.64 8.31
C ASN A 127 21.65 1.63 7.18
N LYS A 128 20.60 0.87 6.83
CA LYS A 128 20.67 -0.24 5.88
C LYS A 128 19.81 -0.03 4.64
N ASP A 129 18.68 0.67 4.77
CA ASP A 129 17.83 0.97 3.61
C ASP A 129 18.48 2.03 2.70
N ASP A 130 18.94 1.57 1.54
CA ASP A 130 19.60 2.38 0.53
C ASP A 130 18.65 2.89 -0.58
N SER A 131 17.33 2.68 -0.43
CA SER A 131 16.29 3.12 -1.37
C SER A 131 15.84 4.58 -1.21
N ASN A 132 16.53 5.33 -0.33
CA ASN A 132 16.19 6.70 0.06
C ASN A 132 14.74 6.79 0.62
N PRO A 133 14.46 6.13 1.76
CA PRO A 133 13.12 6.08 2.32
C PRO A 133 12.73 7.39 3.01
N HIS A 134 11.45 7.73 2.86
CA HIS A 134 10.76 8.82 3.53
C HIS A 134 9.65 8.22 4.38
N ILE A 135 9.57 8.63 5.64
CA ILE A 135 8.67 7.99 6.61
C ILE A 135 7.89 9.05 7.34
N ALA A 136 6.57 8.89 7.36
CA ALA A 136 5.64 9.69 8.15
C ALA A 136 4.88 8.82 9.14
N LEU A 137 4.88 9.25 10.40
CA LEU A 137 4.00 8.73 11.45
C LEU A 137 2.68 9.50 11.42
N LEU A 138 1.58 8.76 11.38
CA LEU A 138 0.19 9.23 11.40
C LEU A 138 -0.44 8.72 12.71
N PRO A 139 -0.44 9.53 13.78
CA PRO A 139 -1.00 9.11 15.05
C PRO A 139 -2.51 8.86 14.95
N LEU A 140 -3.04 7.83 15.60
CA LEU A 140 -4.49 7.64 15.70
C LEU A 140 -5.15 8.81 16.43
N HIS A 141 -6.36 9.17 16.00
CA HIS A 141 -7.18 10.11 16.73
C HIS A 141 -7.46 9.58 18.14
N PRO A 142 -7.42 10.41 19.21
CA PRO A 142 -7.61 9.95 20.58
C PRO A 142 -8.90 9.15 20.82
N ASP A 143 -10.00 9.54 20.17
CA ASP A 143 -11.29 8.83 20.28
C ASP A 143 -11.28 7.44 19.64
N LEU A 144 -10.46 7.24 18.61
CA LEU A 144 -10.27 5.92 18.00
C LEU A 144 -9.29 5.09 18.80
N ARG A 145 -8.20 5.70 19.27
CA ARG A 145 -7.25 5.06 20.19
C ARG A 145 -7.93 4.52 21.44
N ALA A 146 -8.88 5.27 22.01
CA ALA A 146 -9.66 4.84 23.17
C ALA A 146 -10.57 3.62 22.89
N ARG A 147 -10.91 3.36 21.62
CA ARG A 147 -11.72 2.20 21.19
C ARG A 147 -10.89 1.05 20.63
N PHE A 148 -9.61 1.31 20.32
CA PHE A 148 -8.71 0.34 19.73
C PHE A 148 -8.46 -0.82 20.70
N ASN A 149 -8.94 -2.02 20.35
CA ASN A 149 -8.70 -3.21 21.14
C ASN A 149 -7.29 -3.74 20.89
N GLU A 150 -6.34 -3.32 21.73
CA GLU A 150 -4.93 -3.72 21.62
C GLU A 150 -4.71 -5.23 21.70
N THR A 151 -5.51 -5.95 22.49
CA THR A 151 -5.39 -7.42 22.59
C THR A 151 -5.76 -8.09 21.28
N ALA A 152 -6.89 -7.71 20.67
CA ALA A 152 -7.31 -8.25 19.38
C ALA A 152 -6.33 -7.88 18.26
N ALA A 153 -5.79 -6.65 18.27
CA ALA A 153 -4.76 -6.23 17.32
C ALA A 153 -3.50 -7.10 17.40
N TRP A 154 -3.03 -7.41 18.61
CA TRP A 154 -1.89 -8.31 18.82
C TRP A 154 -2.18 -9.76 18.41
N GLU A 155 -3.37 -10.29 18.75
CA GLU A 155 -3.78 -11.63 18.33
C GLU A 155 -3.79 -11.74 16.80
N TYR A 156 -4.33 -10.74 16.10
CA TYR A 156 -4.29 -10.67 14.65
C TYR A 156 -2.85 -10.60 14.11
N ALA A 157 -2.04 -9.67 14.61
CA ALA A 157 -0.66 -9.49 14.17
C ALA A 157 0.17 -10.78 14.28
N LEU A 158 0.07 -11.46 15.43
CA LEU A 158 0.76 -12.72 15.68
C LEU A 158 0.20 -13.87 14.84
N SER A 159 -1.11 -13.88 14.58
CA SER A 159 -1.72 -14.90 13.71
C SER A 159 -1.22 -14.80 12.27
N MET A 160 -0.81 -13.61 11.83
CA MET A 160 -0.33 -13.33 10.47
C MET A 160 1.19 -13.38 10.33
N ALA A 161 1.95 -13.24 11.43
CA ALA A 161 3.39 -13.28 11.40
C ALA A 161 3.94 -14.56 10.71
N GLY A 162 4.86 -14.37 9.77
CA GLY A 162 5.47 -15.43 8.96
C GLY A 162 4.65 -15.89 7.75
N LYS A 163 3.44 -15.37 7.54
CA LYS A 163 2.65 -15.65 6.33
C LYS A 163 3.16 -14.85 5.12
N PRO A 164 2.87 -15.31 3.89
CA PRO A 164 3.35 -14.64 2.68
C PRO A 164 2.71 -13.27 2.45
N TYR A 165 3.43 -12.42 1.72
CA TYR A 165 2.91 -11.14 1.23
C TYR A 165 1.71 -11.33 0.28
N GLY A 166 0.72 -10.44 0.38
CA GLY A 166 -0.51 -10.48 -0.42
C GLY A 166 -0.34 -10.01 -1.87
N TYR A 167 0.52 -10.64 -2.67
CA TYR A 167 0.60 -10.33 -4.10
C TYR A 167 -0.75 -10.53 -4.82
N HIS A 168 -1.51 -11.54 -4.37
CA HIS A 168 -2.84 -11.86 -4.89
C HIS A 168 -3.85 -10.72 -4.75
N ASN A 169 -3.84 -9.98 -3.63
CA ASN A 169 -4.79 -8.90 -3.40
C ASN A 169 -4.28 -7.56 -3.92
N MET A 170 -2.98 -7.28 -3.78
CA MET A 170 -2.37 -6.01 -4.21
C MET A 170 -2.67 -5.68 -5.69
N ILE A 171 -2.59 -6.66 -6.59
CA ILE A 171 -2.77 -6.42 -8.04
C ILE A 171 -4.17 -5.94 -8.39
N PHE A 172 -5.20 -6.45 -7.70
CA PHE A 172 -6.60 -6.11 -8.01
C PHE A 172 -7.14 -4.94 -7.20
N SER A 173 -6.49 -4.58 -6.08
CA SER A 173 -6.90 -3.50 -5.18
C SER A 173 -7.02 -2.09 -5.79
N TRP A 174 -6.60 -1.90 -7.04
CA TRP A 174 -6.74 -0.62 -7.75
C TRP A 174 -7.53 -0.76 -9.07
N ILE A 175 -8.11 -1.92 -9.37
CA ILE A 175 -8.83 -2.22 -10.63
C ILE A 175 -10.33 -2.41 -10.35
N ASP A 176 -11.00 -1.33 -9.97
CA ASP A 176 -12.39 -1.42 -9.52
C ASP A 176 -13.41 -1.15 -10.64
N THR A 177 -12.96 -0.59 -11.77
CA THR A 177 -13.81 -0.18 -12.89
C THR A 177 -13.26 -0.66 -14.22
N LEU A 178 -14.14 -0.82 -15.22
CA LEU A 178 -13.77 -1.37 -16.52
C LEU A 178 -12.65 -0.59 -17.22
N ASN A 179 -12.65 0.75 -17.10
CA ASN A 179 -11.72 1.63 -17.82
C ASN A 179 -11.16 2.78 -16.98
N GLY A 180 -11.72 3.05 -15.80
CA GLY A 180 -11.41 4.22 -14.97
C GLY A 180 -10.23 4.03 -14.04
N ASN A 181 -9.44 2.97 -14.20
CA ASN A 181 -8.32 2.67 -13.32
C ASN A 181 -6.97 2.60 -14.04
N TYR A 182 -6.94 2.59 -15.38
CA TYR A 182 -5.72 2.41 -16.15
C TYR A 182 -5.16 3.76 -16.63
N PRO A 183 -4.05 4.27 -16.04
CA PRO A 183 -3.37 5.43 -16.58
C PRO A 183 -2.91 5.17 -18.03
N PRO A 184 -3.15 6.09 -18.98
CA PRO A 184 -2.60 5.93 -20.32
C PRO A 184 -1.06 5.75 -20.28
N PRO A 185 -0.49 4.79 -21.02
CA PRO A 185 -1.10 3.98 -22.08
C PRO A 185 -1.62 2.60 -21.65
N LEU A 186 -1.80 2.35 -20.35
CA LEU A 186 -2.31 1.07 -19.85
C LEU A 186 -3.79 0.89 -20.22
N ASP A 187 -4.17 -0.36 -20.47
CA ASP A 187 -5.54 -0.83 -20.52
C ASP A 187 -5.59 -2.29 -20.01
N ALA A 188 -6.80 -2.84 -19.85
CA ALA A 188 -6.98 -4.22 -19.39
C ALA A 188 -6.29 -5.26 -20.30
N ASN A 189 -6.15 -4.98 -21.60
CA ASN A 189 -5.46 -5.87 -22.54
C ASN A 189 -3.95 -5.82 -22.34
N VAL A 190 -3.37 -4.66 -22.02
CA VAL A 190 -1.96 -4.54 -21.63
C VAL A 190 -1.69 -5.32 -20.35
N VAL A 191 -2.59 -5.24 -19.36
CA VAL A 191 -2.51 -6.05 -18.14
C VAL A 191 -2.58 -7.55 -18.48
N ALA A 192 -3.56 -7.97 -19.29
CA ALA A 192 -3.66 -9.36 -19.76
C ALA A 192 -2.40 -9.82 -20.52
N CYS A 193 -1.80 -8.96 -21.35
CA CYS A 193 -0.54 -9.24 -22.06
C CYS A 193 0.62 -9.45 -21.09
N VAL A 194 0.78 -8.56 -20.09
CA VAL A 194 1.83 -8.68 -19.06
C VAL A 194 1.65 -9.96 -18.26
N MET A 195 0.42 -10.24 -17.81
CA MET A 195 0.08 -11.47 -17.09
C MET A 195 0.38 -12.71 -17.94
N THR A 196 0.08 -12.69 -19.23
CA THR A 196 0.35 -13.81 -20.16
C THR A 196 1.84 -14.05 -20.35
N ILE A 197 2.62 -12.99 -20.61
CA ILE A 197 4.08 -13.09 -20.79
C ILE A 197 4.73 -13.61 -19.50
N TRP A 198 4.35 -13.07 -18.35
CA TRP A 198 4.92 -13.48 -17.07
C TRP A 198 4.51 -14.90 -16.67
N SER A 199 3.28 -15.32 -17.00
CA SER A 199 2.82 -16.71 -16.81
C SER A 199 3.63 -17.72 -17.62
N GLN A 200 4.16 -17.32 -18.79
CA GLN A 200 5.04 -18.17 -19.59
C GLN A 200 6.49 -18.16 -19.10
N LEU A 201 6.97 -17.03 -18.57
CA LEU A 201 8.36 -16.87 -18.13
C LEU A 201 8.63 -17.38 -16.70
N GLN A 202 7.67 -17.23 -15.79
CA GLN A 202 7.76 -17.60 -14.37
C GLN A 202 6.43 -18.20 -13.90
N PRO A 203 6.09 -19.44 -14.33
CA PRO A 203 4.77 -20.03 -14.12
C PRO A 203 4.41 -20.24 -12.64
N GLU A 204 5.36 -20.60 -11.78
CA GLU A 204 5.12 -20.75 -10.34
C GLU A 204 4.78 -19.40 -9.68
N TYR A 205 5.48 -18.33 -10.07
CA TYR A 205 5.22 -16.98 -9.56
C TYR A 205 3.88 -16.42 -10.07
N ALA A 206 3.55 -16.65 -11.34
CA ALA A 206 2.28 -16.24 -11.93
C ALA A 206 1.06 -16.98 -11.32
N ALA A 207 1.21 -18.27 -11.04
CA ALA A 207 0.20 -19.03 -10.30
C ALA A 207 -0.08 -18.40 -8.93
N ASN A 208 0.99 -17.96 -8.25
CA ASN A 208 0.96 -17.26 -6.97
C ASN A 208 0.59 -15.76 -7.07
N MET A 209 0.41 -15.18 -8.26
CA MET A 209 0.04 -13.76 -8.38
C MET A 209 -1.41 -13.54 -8.79
N TRP A 210 -1.93 -14.30 -9.75
CA TRP A 210 -3.28 -14.01 -10.29
C TRP A 210 -4.14 -15.22 -10.60
N ASN A 211 -3.59 -16.39 -10.92
CA ASN A 211 -4.44 -17.51 -11.38
C ASN A 211 -5.48 -17.92 -10.34
N GLU A 212 -5.07 -18.12 -9.08
CA GLU A 212 -6.02 -18.46 -8.01
C GLU A 212 -7.02 -17.34 -7.73
N ALA A 213 -6.57 -16.08 -7.78
CA ALA A 213 -7.40 -14.91 -7.54
C ALA A 213 -8.47 -14.74 -8.63
N LEU A 214 -8.11 -14.98 -9.89
CA LEU A 214 -9.05 -15.01 -11.02
C LEU A 214 -10.04 -16.17 -10.91
N ASN A 215 -9.56 -17.36 -10.51
CA ASN A 215 -10.44 -18.51 -10.29
C ASN A 215 -11.44 -18.26 -9.15
N LYS A 216 -11.04 -17.61 -8.05
CA LYS A 216 -11.94 -17.23 -6.96
C LYS A 216 -13.04 -16.28 -7.44
N ARG A 217 -12.67 -15.23 -8.18
CA ARG A 217 -13.62 -14.28 -8.79
C ARG A 217 -14.60 -14.97 -9.74
N LEU A 218 -14.11 -15.94 -10.52
CA LEU A 218 -14.92 -16.72 -11.44
C LEU A 218 -15.71 -17.87 -10.77
N GLY A 219 -15.44 -18.18 -9.50
CA GLY A 219 -16.01 -19.36 -8.82
C GLY A 219 -15.54 -20.69 -9.41
N THR A 220 -14.35 -20.75 -10.00
CA THR A 220 -13.71 -21.95 -10.56
C THR A 220 -12.51 -22.38 -9.72
N LYS A 221 -11.85 -23.49 -10.10
CA LYS A 221 -10.60 -23.95 -9.47
C LYS A 221 -9.68 -24.54 -10.52
N GLY A 222 -8.39 -24.20 -10.44
CA GLY A 222 -7.33 -24.84 -11.22
C GLY A 222 -7.31 -24.50 -12.72
N LEU A 223 -8.05 -23.49 -13.16
CA LEU A 223 -7.94 -22.99 -14.53
C LEU A 223 -6.68 -22.12 -14.66
N ASP A 224 -5.91 -22.32 -15.71
CA ASP A 224 -4.85 -21.39 -16.10
C ASP A 224 -5.43 -20.11 -16.75
N LEU A 225 -4.60 -19.10 -17.01
CA LEU A 225 -5.07 -17.82 -17.55
C LEU A 225 -5.81 -17.99 -18.91
N PRO A 226 -5.30 -18.72 -19.92
CA PRO A 226 -6.07 -19.01 -21.14
C PRO A 226 -7.42 -19.68 -20.87
N GLU A 227 -7.48 -20.66 -19.96
CA GLU A 227 -8.72 -21.35 -19.60
C GLU A 227 -9.71 -20.41 -18.89
N VAL A 228 -9.22 -19.53 -18.02
CA VAL A 228 -10.02 -18.47 -17.39
C VAL A 228 -10.64 -17.56 -18.46
N LEU A 229 -9.85 -17.09 -19.43
CA LEU A 229 -10.35 -16.21 -20.50
C LEU A 229 -11.46 -16.90 -21.32
N VAL A 230 -11.28 -18.17 -21.68
CA VAL A 230 -12.28 -18.96 -22.39
C VAL A 230 -13.54 -19.17 -21.54
N GLU A 231 -13.39 -19.43 -20.25
CA GLU A 231 -14.52 -19.66 -19.34
C GLU A 231 -15.32 -18.37 -19.08
N VAL A 232 -14.66 -17.22 -18.97
CA VAL A 232 -15.29 -15.89 -18.89
C VAL A 232 -16.15 -15.64 -20.14
N GLU A 233 -15.60 -15.87 -21.32
CA GLU A 233 -16.33 -15.69 -22.59
C GLU A 233 -17.53 -16.64 -22.68
N LYS A 234 -17.38 -17.91 -22.29
CA LYS A 234 -18.48 -18.90 -22.24
C LYS A 234 -19.64 -18.46 -21.33
N ARG A 235 -19.35 -17.70 -20.27
CA ARG A 235 -20.34 -17.15 -19.34
C ARG A 235 -20.95 -15.83 -19.79
N GLY A 236 -20.56 -15.33 -20.97
CA GLY A 236 -21.07 -14.08 -21.53
C GLY A 236 -20.60 -12.84 -20.77
N SER A 237 -19.47 -12.93 -20.08
CA SER A 237 -18.80 -11.82 -19.40
C SER A 237 -17.48 -11.50 -20.10
N SER A 238 -16.78 -10.47 -19.66
CA SER A 238 -15.49 -10.06 -20.21
C SER A 238 -14.37 -10.09 -19.16
N PHE A 239 -13.12 -10.09 -19.61
CA PHE A 239 -11.98 -10.16 -18.68
C PHE A 239 -11.90 -8.92 -17.79
N ASP A 240 -12.20 -7.74 -18.32
CA ASP A 240 -12.35 -6.50 -17.57
C ASP A 240 -13.44 -6.60 -16.50
N GLU A 241 -14.61 -7.17 -16.80
CA GLU A 241 -15.65 -7.40 -15.79
C GLU A 241 -15.17 -8.35 -14.68
N LEU A 242 -14.45 -9.42 -15.03
CA LEU A 242 -13.86 -10.34 -14.05
C LEU A 242 -12.90 -9.62 -13.10
N LEU A 243 -12.04 -8.72 -13.62
CA LEU A 243 -11.07 -7.98 -12.81
C LEU A 243 -11.74 -7.05 -11.79
N THR A 244 -12.95 -6.53 -12.09
CA THR A 244 -13.71 -5.64 -11.19
C THR A 244 -14.43 -6.36 -10.04
N ILE A 245 -14.36 -7.69 -9.96
CA ILE A 245 -14.97 -8.41 -8.83
C ILE A 245 -14.10 -8.18 -7.58
N PRO A 246 -14.68 -7.63 -6.49
CA PRO A 246 -13.90 -7.28 -5.31
C PRO A 246 -13.25 -8.50 -4.65
N GLU A 247 -11.98 -8.36 -4.28
CA GLU A 247 -11.30 -9.25 -3.35
C GLU A 247 -12.08 -9.29 -2.03
N GLN A 248 -12.09 -10.45 -1.39
CA GLN A 248 -12.75 -10.61 -0.10
C GLN A 248 -11.72 -10.90 0.98
N ASP A 249 -11.80 -10.20 2.12
CA ASP A 249 -10.85 -10.34 3.24
C ASP A 249 -10.74 -11.79 3.76
N TYR A 250 -11.81 -12.58 3.61
CA TYR A 250 -11.85 -13.98 4.04
C TYR A 250 -11.27 -14.97 3.03
N TRP A 251 -10.87 -14.53 1.83
CA TRP A 251 -10.28 -15.41 0.84
C TRP A 251 -8.89 -15.88 1.28
N THR A 252 -8.68 -17.20 1.19
CA THR A 252 -7.39 -17.85 1.46
C THR A 252 -6.88 -18.55 0.21
N TYR A 253 -5.60 -18.41 -0.07
CA TYR A 253 -4.91 -18.97 -1.23
C TYR A 253 -4.20 -20.28 -0.85
N SER A 254 -3.66 -21.00 -1.83
CA SER A 254 -2.99 -22.27 -1.58
C SER A 254 -1.72 -22.14 -0.73
N ASP A 255 -1.08 -20.97 -0.76
CA ASP A 255 0.06 -20.59 0.08
C ASP A 255 -0.36 -20.04 1.46
N GLY A 256 -1.67 -19.89 1.70
CA GLY A 256 -2.26 -19.54 2.98
C GLY A 256 -3.07 -18.25 2.96
N LYS A 257 -3.23 -17.65 4.15
CA LYS A 257 -3.80 -16.31 4.27
C LYS A 257 -2.67 -15.32 4.00
N SER A 258 -2.90 -14.32 3.15
CA SER A 258 -1.91 -13.31 2.79
C SER A 258 -2.58 -11.96 2.66
N THR A 259 -1.86 -10.90 3.00
CA THR A 259 -2.37 -9.52 2.97
C THR A 259 -1.27 -8.61 2.43
N SER A 260 -1.61 -7.64 1.58
CA SER A 260 -0.69 -6.56 1.21
C SER A 260 -0.28 -5.75 2.45
N CYS A 261 0.69 -4.85 2.30
CA CYS A 261 1.14 -3.96 3.39
C CYS A 261 -0.04 -3.25 4.05
N ILE A 262 -0.96 -2.72 3.24
CA ILE A 262 -2.08 -1.95 3.76
C ILE A 262 -3.24 -2.81 4.26
N ALA A 263 -3.57 -3.90 3.55
CA ALA A 263 -4.62 -4.81 3.98
C ALA A 263 -4.29 -5.42 5.35
N PHE A 264 -3.01 -5.70 5.63
CA PHE A 264 -2.55 -6.16 6.95
C PHE A 264 -2.98 -5.20 8.06
N ILE A 265 -2.72 -3.90 7.88
CA ILE A 265 -3.01 -2.88 8.90
C ILE A 265 -4.52 -2.67 9.03
N LEU A 266 -5.24 -2.61 7.92
CA LEU A 266 -6.68 -2.35 7.97
C LEU A 266 -7.48 -3.54 8.47
N GLU A 267 -7.05 -4.78 8.22
CA GLU A 267 -7.62 -5.96 8.87
C GLU A 267 -7.35 -5.93 10.38
N MET A 268 -6.15 -5.51 10.80
CA MET A 268 -5.87 -5.29 12.22
C MET A 268 -6.81 -4.24 12.82
N TYR A 269 -7.08 -3.14 12.11
CA TYR A 269 -8.04 -2.13 12.56
C TYR A 269 -9.47 -2.66 12.62
N LYS A 270 -9.86 -3.57 11.73
CA LYS A 270 -11.16 -4.26 11.79
C LYS A 270 -11.24 -5.15 13.03
N GLU A 271 -10.25 -5.98 13.28
CA GLU A 271 -10.18 -6.85 14.48
C GLU A 271 -10.12 -6.02 15.77
N ALA A 272 -9.47 -4.85 15.72
CA ALA A 272 -9.39 -3.91 16.84
C ALA A 272 -10.68 -3.08 17.04
N GLY A 273 -11.71 -3.26 16.21
CA GLY A 273 -13.02 -2.62 16.34
C GLY A 273 -13.13 -1.19 15.75
N LEU A 274 -12.16 -0.73 14.96
CA LEU A 274 -12.18 0.64 14.42
C LEU A 274 -13.19 0.84 13.29
N PHE A 275 -13.57 -0.24 12.60
CA PHE A 275 -14.57 -0.22 11.53
C PHE A 275 -16.01 -0.52 12.01
N ASP A 276 -16.23 -0.72 13.31
CA ASP A 276 -17.58 -1.02 13.80
C ASP A 276 -18.55 0.18 13.66
N PRO A 277 -19.82 -0.07 13.29
CA PRO A 277 -20.47 -1.37 13.11
C PRO A 277 -20.44 -1.91 11.67
N ILE A 278 -19.67 -1.29 10.76
CA ILE A 278 -19.68 -1.61 9.33
C ILE A 278 -18.61 -2.62 8.92
N SER A 279 -17.84 -3.16 9.86
CA SER A 279 -16.69 -4.05 9.62
C SER A 279 -16.99 -5.19 8.64
N SER A 280 -18.17 -5.81 8.74
CA SER A 280 -18.59 -6.91 7.84
C SER A 280 -18.90 -6.49 6.40
N SER A 281 -19.03 -5.19 6.14
CA SER A 281 -19.42 -4.63 4.85
C SER A 281 -18.30 -3.83 4.19
N VAL A 282 -17.07 -3.93 4.70
CA VAL A 282 -15.88 -3.28 4.12
C VAL A 282 -14.87 -4.38 3.81
N GLN A 283 -14.45 -4.49 2.56
CA GLN A 283 -13.34 -5.37 2.16
C GLN A 283 -12.07 -4.52 2.13
N VAL A 284 -11.22 -4.65 3.15
CA VAL A 284 -9.99 -3.86 3.25
C VAL A 284 -8.89 -4.36 2.32
N THR A 285 -9.05 -5.55 1.74
CA THR A 285 -8.22 -6.03 0.62
C THR A 285 -8.39 -5.19 -0.66
N GLU A 286 -9.46 -4.39 -0.76
CA GLU A 286 -9.71 -3.46 -1.87
C GLU A 286 -9.14 -2.05 -1.62
N PHE A 287 -8.47 -1.83 -0.49
CA PHE A 287 -7.95 -0.50 -0.17
C PHE A 287 -6.54 -0.36 -0.73
N THR A 288 -6.30 0.75 -1.44
CA THR A 288 -4.94 1.20 -1.72
C THR A 288 -4.35 1.93 -0.51
N ILE A 289 -3.04 2.20 -0.54
CA ILE A 289 -2.38 3.02 0.49
C ILE A 289 -3.03 4.42 0.60
N LYS A 290 -3.48 4.97 -0.54
CA LYS A 290 -4.23 6.23 -0.56
C LYS A 290 -5.48 6.13 0.28
N ASP A 291 -6.29 5.10 0.04
CA ASP A 291 -7.57 4.95 0.69
C ASP A 291 -7.44 4.81 2.20
N ALA A 292 -6.33 4.27 2.68
CA ALA A 292 -6.04 4.19 4.09
C ALA A 292 -5.68 5.54 4.73
N TYR A 293 -4.71 6.28 4.19
CA TYR A 293 -4.30 7.54 4.82
C TYR A 293 -5.35 8.65 4.71
N ILE A 294 -6.33 8.52 3.80
CA ILE A 294 -7.46 9.45 3.73
C ILE A 294 -8.56 9.12 4.75
N LEU A 295 -8.60 7.93 5.35
CA LEU A 295 -9.56 7.62 6.41
C LEU A 295 -9.40 8.63 7.53
N ASN A 296 -10.51 9.09 8.08
CA ASN A 296 -10.55 10.07 9.16
C ASN A 296 -10.13 9.48 10.52
N PHE A 297 -9.19 8.53 10.49
CA PHE A 297 -8.74 7.74 11.63
C PHE A 297 -7.64 8.41 12.44
N PHE A 298 -6.97 9.39 11.85
CA PHE A 298 -5.74 9.93 12.37
C PHE A 298 -5.98 11.26 13.11
N GLU A 299 -4.94 11.76 13.75
CA GLU A 299 -4.98 13.05 14.42
C GLU A 299 -5.21 14.19 13.40
N ASN A 300 -6.16 15.07 13.71
CA ASN A 300 -6.53 16.24 12.89
C ASN A 300 -6.27 17.58 13.60
N ASN A 301 -5.88 17.54 14.88
CA ASN A 301 -5.51 18.68 15.68
C ASN A 301 -4.00 18.68 15.92
N SER A 302 -3.31 19.58 15.23
CA SER A 302 -1.84 19.71 15.29
C SER A 302 -1.30 20.02 16.69
N SER A 303 -2.12 20.56 17.61
CA SER A 303 -1.71 20.79 19.00
C SER A 303 -1.59 19.52 19.84
N ARG A 304 -2.17 18.40 19.37
CA ARG A 304 -2.08 17.08 20.02
C ARG A 304 -0.99 16.19 19.43
N LEU A 305 -0.38 16.59 18.31
CA LEU A 305 0.77 15.87 17.77
C LEU A 305 1.94 15.92 18.77
N PRO A 306 2.81 14.90 18.78
CA PRO A 306 4.00 14.88 19.64
C PRO A 306 4.83 16.15 19.48
N LYS A 307 5.49 16.62 20.55
CA LYS A 307 6.22 17.89 20.50
C LYS A 307 7.30 17.92 19.42
N TRP A 308 8.01 16.80 19.24
CA TRP A 308 9.05 16.65 18.20
C TRP A 308 8.50 16.68 16.77
N CYS A 309 7.18 16.57 16.59
CA CYS A 309 6.53 16.61 15.29
C CYS A 309 6.64 18.01 14.67
N ASN A 310 7.18 18.09 13.45
CA ASN A 310 7.46 19.34 12.73
C ASN A 310 8.57 20.23 13.34
N ASP A 311 9.25 19.83 14.42
CA ASP A 311 10.25 20.68 15.10
C ASP A 311 11.47 21.07 14.22
N GLY A 312 11.77 20.27 13.18
CA GLY A 312 12.89 20.48 12.26
C GLY A 312 12.51 21.03 10.88
N ASP A 313 11.24 21.35 10.63
CA ASP A 313 10.76 21.79 9.30
C ASP A 313 10.14 23.19 9.37
N THR A 314 10.30 23.97 8.30
CA THR A 314 9.67 25.29 8.17
C THR A 314 8.19 25.19 7.82
N VAL A 315 7.73 24.03 7.34
CA VAL A 315 6.35 23.74 7.00
C VAL A 315 5.76 22.80 8.05
N LYS A 316 4.59 23.16 8.58
CA LYS A 316 3.84 22.32 9.53
C LYS A 316 2.93 21.37 8.77
N LEU A 317 3.26 20.10 8.78
CA LEU A 317 2.43 19.02 8.25
C LEU A 317 1.36 18.59 9.28
N PRO A 318 0.21 18.07 8.82
CA PRO A 318 -0.84 17.56 9.71
C PRO A 318 -0.51 16.19 10.32
N TYR A 319 0.65 15.62 9.97
CA TYR A 319 1.23 14.37 10.45
C TYR A 319 2.74 14.58 10.70
N CYS A 320 3.43 13.55 11.20
CA CYS A 320 4.81 13.68 11.65
C CYS A 320 5.79 12.99 10.70
N GLN A 321 6.44 13.74 9.82
CA GLN A 321 7.48 13.16 8.95
C GLN A 321 8.80 12.97 9.71
N ILE A 322 9.09 11.72 10.07
CA ILE A 322 10.22 11.32 10.92
C ILE A 322 11.52 11.07 10.15
N LYS A 323 11.44 10.76 8.85
CA LYS A 323 12.62 10.54 7.98
C LYS A 323 12.38 11.05 6.55
N GLY A 324 13.45 11.45 5.89
CA GLY A 324 13.49 11.63 4.43
C GLY A 324 13.87 13.05 4.00
N LYS A 325 14.55 13.13 2.86
CA LYS A 325 15.07 14.38 2.25
C LYS A 325 13.96 15.26 1.71
N TYR A 326 12.96 14.65 1.08
CA TYR A 326 11.83 15.33 0.45
C TYR A 326 10.63 15.37 1.38
N ARG A 327 9.83 16.43 1.31
CA ARG A 327 8.61 16.53 2.09
C ARG A 327 7.58 15.54 1.55
N MET A 328 7.07 14.67 2.42
CA MET A 328 6.02 13.74 2.06
C MET A 328 4.69 14.48 1.92
N GLU A 329 3.95 14.15 0.88
CA GLU A 329 2.57 14.57 0.68
C GLU A 329 1.65 13.37 0.89
N LEU A 330 0.51 13.59 1.54
CA LEU A 330 -0.57 12.61 1.66
C LEU A 330 -1.89 13.30 1.26
N PRO A 331 -2.16 13.46 -0.05
CA PRO A 331 -3.32 14.24 -0.52
C PRO A 331 -4.65 13.67 -0.03
N GLY A 332 -5.47 14.51 0.61
CA GLY A 332 -6.72 14.06 1.23
C GLY A 332 -6.56 13.37 2.58
N TYR A 333 -5.37 13.45 3.19
CA TYR A 333 -5.09 12.94 4.53
C TYR A 333 -6.23 13.23 5.50
N ASN A 334 -6.73 12.17 6.14
CA ASN A 334 -7.63 12.24 7.28
C ASN A 334 -8.95 13.00 7.01
N THR A 335 -9.56 12.76 5.85
CA THR A 335 -10.78 13.48 5.40
C THR A 335 -12.01 12.62 5.23
N MET A 336 -11.87 11.29 5.16
CA MET A 336 -12.94 10.39 4.74
C MET A 336 -13.45 9.52 5.89
N GLN A 337 -14.74 9.61 6.18
CA GLN A 337 -15.39 8.68 7.11
C GLN A 337 -15.61 7.33 6.41
N PRO A 338 -15.26 6.18 7.02
CA PRO A 338 -15.57 4.88 6.45
C PRO A 338 -17.09 4.66 6.27
N TYR A 339 -17.47 3.97 5.19
CA TYR A 339 -18.84 3.56 4.91
C TYR A 339 -18.88 2.17 4.24
N PRO A 340 -20.03 1.47 4.25
CA PRO A 340 -20.17 0.16 3.62
C PRO A 340 -19.82 0.17 2.13
N HIS A 341 -19.11 -0.87 1.66
CA HIS A 341 -18.69 -1.06 0.26
C HIS A 341 -17.78 0.05 -0.30
N MET A 342 -17.08 0.76 0.59
CA MET A 342 -16.05 1.73 0.22
C MET A 342 -14.93 1.05 -0.56
N ASN A 343 -14.43 1.70 -1.61
CA ASN A 343 -13.31 1.23 -2.45
C ASN A 343 -13.58 0.01 -3.34
N GLU A 344 -14.82 -0.49 -3.47
CA GLU A 344 -15.10 -1.64 -4.33
C GLU A 344 -15.35 -1.26 -5.82
N LYS A 345 -15.54 0.03 -6.12
CA LYS A 345 -15.99 0.54 -7.44
C LYS A 345 -15.38 1.90 -7.79
N CYS A 346 -14.12 2.16 -7.40
CA CYS A 346 -13.50 3.48 -7.47
C CYS A 346 -12.54 3.63 -8.64
N PRO A 347 -12.72 4.64 -9.51
CA PRO A 347 -11.72 4.95 -10.51
C PRO A 347 -10.49 5.63 -9.86
N SER A 348 -9.30 5.34 -10.37
CA SER A 348 -8.01 5.86 -9.90
C SER A 348 -7.16 6.48 -11.02
N LEU A 349 -7.74 7.39 -11.84
CA LEU A 349 -6.99 7.99 -12.95
C LEU A 349 -6.12 9.20 -12.56
N PRO A 350 -4.83 9.23 -12.96
CA PRO A 350 -3.99 10.41 -12.88
C PRO A 350 -4.48 11.54 -13.80
N PRO A 351 -4.00 12.78 -13.56
CA PRO A 351 -3.17 13.19 -12.42
C PRO A 351 -4.01 13.57 -11.19
N LYS A 352 -5.34 13.64 -11.32
CA LYS A 352 -6.20 14.19 -10.26
C LYS A 352 -6.69 13.14 -9.27
N TYR A 353 -6.79 11.89 -9.70
CA TYR A 353 -7.31 10.78 -8.89
C TYR A 353 -8.62 11.13 -8.20
N SER A 354 -9.53 11.74 -8.97
CA SER A 354 -10.82 12.21 -8.48
C SER A 354 -11.67 11.04 -8.02
N ARG A 355 -12.09 11.08 -6.75
CA ARG A 355 -13.00 10.10 -6.16
C ARG A 355 -14.43 10.43 -6.60
N ALA A 356 -15.13 9.50 -7.25
CA ALA A 356 -16.53 9.71 -7.63
C ALA A 356 -17.46 9.54 -6.43
N GLN A 357 -18.74 9.87 -6.58
CA GLN A 357 -19.69 9.75 -5.48
C GLN A 357 -19.91 8.28 -5.12
N ASN A 358 -19.81 7.94 -3.83
CA ASN A 358 -19.87 6.58 -3.28
C ASN A 358 -18.74 5.65 -3.76
N CYS A 359 -17.72 6.20 -4.43
CA CYS A 359 -16.43 5.55 -4.56
C CYS A 359 -15.76 5.65 -3.22
#